data_AF-A0A2U1KER0-F1
#
_entry.id   AF-A0A2U1KER0-F1
#
_cell.length_a   1.000
_cell.length_b   1.000
_cell.length_c   1.000
_cell.angle_alpha   90.00
_cell.angle_beta   90.00
_cell.angle_gamma   90.00
#
_symmetry.space_group_name_H-M   'P 1'
#
loop_
_entity.id
_entity.type
_entity.pdbx_description
1 polymer ?
#
loop_
_entity_poly.entity_id
_entity_poly.type
_entity_poly.pdbx_seq_one_letter_code
_entity_poly.pdbx_strand_id
1 'polypeptide(L)'
;MMMNMESIDYYKQPINNSQFGYPLLYAGNIGYSESLNNNNNPDDLPVVVSRKRSRDNNNSYSNNNSQTFLGQDMIFSQIHQEHFEIDQFVKHHSENMRLEIEAKRRKTSRTLIAALEEGLQHQLRAKEDEIMKMMKLNHALEEKVKTMCMENQIWRELAQTNEATANALRNNLKYVLDYKLGADHVAAEDAESCCESSNDISQNDSACKTTTITNLAGTNDDSLGRIMCKGCRKEESSVLVLPCRHLCLCSGCAPSLDTCPVCKSTKDITLHVHLS
;
A
#
# COMPACT_ATOMS: atom_id res chain seq x y z
N MET A 1 5.09 51.71 -4.29
CA MET A 1 4.52 51.15 -3.05
C MET A 1 4.54 49.64 -3.19
N MET A 2 5.18 48.99 -2.23
CA MET A 2 5.57 47.58 -2.22
C MET A 2 4.37 46.62 -2.17
N MET A 3 4.61 45.43 -2.73
CA MET A 3 3.76 44.24 -2.68
C MET A 3 3.49 43.81 -1.24
N ASN A 4 2.24 43.47 -0.92
CA ASN A 4 1.91 42.60 0.21
C ASN A 4 1.12 41.41 -0.33
N MET A 5 1.84 40.31 -0.50
CA MET A 5 1.34 38.97 -0.77
C MET A 5 1.35 38.26 0.58
N GLU A 6 0.27 38.41 1.35
CA GLU A 6 0.12 37.72 2.62
C GLU A 6 -0.23 36.24 2.35
N SER A 7 0.75 35.39 2.65
CA SER A 7 0.61 33.94 2.73
C SER A 7 -0.49 33.56 3.70
N ILE A 8 -1.55 32.93 3.20
CA ILE A 8 -2.54 32.26 4.05
C ILE A 8 -2.09 30.82 4.23
N ASP A 9 -1.42 30.59 5.35
CA ASP A 9 -1.11 29.27 5.90
C ASP A 9 -2.42 28.51 6.17
N TYR A 10 -2.79 27.60 5.26
CA TYR A 10 -3.87 26.65 5.52
C TYR A 10 -3.31 25.44 6.28
N TYR A 11 -3.58 25.43 7.59
CA TYR A 11 -3.57 24.31 8.52
C TYR A 11 -3.14 22.95 7.95
N LYS A 12 -1.93 22.52 8.36
CA LYS A 12 -1.64 21.12 8.68
C LYS A 12 -2.64 20.66 9.74
N GLN A 13 -3.66 19.92 9.35
CA GLN A 13 -4.24 18.90 10.23
C GLN A 13 -3.76 17.53 9.78
N PRO A 14 -3.24 16.70 10.69
CA PRO A 14 -2.84 15.34 10.36
C PRO A 14 -4.10 14.54 10.06
N ILE A 15 -4.15 13.92 8.88
CA ILE A 15 -5.11 12.85 8.64
C ILE A 15 -4.72 11.72 9.59
N ASN A 16 -5.55 11.47 10.60
CA ASN A 16 -5.46 10.31 11.48
C ASN A 16 -5.62 9.05 10.63
N ASN A 17 -4.50 8.48 10.18
CA ASN A 17 -4.43 7.16 9.53
C ASN A 17 -4.49 6.02 10.58
N SER A 18 -5.39 6.10 11.55
CA SER A 18 -5.60 5.04 12.55
C SER A 18 -6.73 4.09 12.15
N GLN A 19 -6.84 3.68 10.88
CA GLN A 19 -7.76 2.57 10.53
C GLN A 19 -7.53 1.82 9.22
N PHE A 20 -6.36 1.93 8.59
CA PHE A 20 -5.92 0.95 7.59
C PHE A 20 -4.49 0.51 7.92
N GLY A 21 -4.40 -0.62 8.61
CA GLY A 21 -3.14 -1.22 8.99
C GLY A 21 -2.41 -1.77 7.77
N TYR A 22 -1.29 -1.13 7.41
CA TYR A 22 -0.20 -1.77 6.69
C TYR A 22 1.11 -1.40 7.40
N PRO A 23 1.86 -2.36 7.93
CA PRO A 23 3.15 -2.06 8.55
C PRO A 23 4.17 -1.68 7.46
N LEU A 24 4.61 -0.42 7.45
CA LEU A 24 5.86 -0.02 6.81
C LEU A 24 7.02 -0.57 7.66
N LEU A 25 7.50 -1.76 7.34
CA LEU A 25 8.78 -2.26 7.84
C LEU A 25 9.87 -1.93 6.82
N TYR A 26 10.47 -0.75 6.97
CA TYR A 26 11.77 -0.44 6.39
C TYR A 26 12.73 -0.02 7.51
N ALA A 27 13.39 -1.02 8.08
CA ALA A 27 14.63 -0.87 8.84
C ALA A 27 15.44 -2.16 8.62
N GLY A 28 16.16 -2.19 7.51
CA GLY A 28 17.19 -3.19 7.26
C GLY A 28 18.36 -2.97 8.21
N ASN A 29 18.26 -3.50 9.43
CA ASN A 29 19.42 -3.84 10.23
C ASN A 29 19.88 -5.24 9.81
N ILE A 30 20.90 -5.31 8.95
CA ILE A 30 21.69 -6.52 8.78
C ILE A 30 22.64 -6.58 9.98
N GLY A 31 22.11 -7.04 11.11
CA GLY A 31 22.90 -7.56 12.21
C GLY A 31 23.13 -9.05 11.95
N TYR A 32 24.36 -9.42 11.64
CA TYR A 32 24.77 -10.82 11.64
C TYR A 32 24.75 -11.32 13.10
N SER A 33 23.66 -11.98 13.50
CA SER A 33 23.66 -12.82 14.71
C SER A 33 24.06 -14.24 14.31
N GLU A 34 25.31 -14.56 14.58
CA GLU A 34 25.85 -15.92 14.52
C GLU A 34 25.15 -16.74 15.61
N SER A 35 24.34 -17.73 15.21
CA SER A 35 23.69 -18.66 16.12
C SER A 35 23.61 -20.03 15.44
N LEU A 36 24.73 -20.73 15.39
CA LEU A 36 24.75 -22.16 15.12
C LEU A 36 24.36 -22.89 16.40
N ASN A 37 23.11 -23.34 16.48
CA ASN A 37 22.73 -24.42 17.38
C ASN A 37 22.57 -25.68 16.54
N ASN A 38 23.47 -26.64 16.72
CA ASN A 38 23.18 -28.03 16.41
C ASN A 38 23.90 -28.90 17.44
N ASN A 39 23.14 -29.30 18.45
CA ASN A 39 23.47 -30.39 19.35
C ASN A 39 23.58 -31.68 18.52
N ASN A 40 24.78 -32.25 18.50
CA ASN A 40 24.97 -33.69 18.46
C ASN A 40 26.21 -33.98 19.30
N ASN A 41 25.95 -34.57 20.46
CA ASN A 41 26.98 -35.23 21.27
C ASN A 41 27.58 -36.37 20.43
N PRO A 42 28.90 -36.57 20.48
CA PRO A 42 29.32 -37.74 21.22
C PRO A 42 30.56 -37.49 22.10
N ASP A 43 30.52 -38.21 23.21
CA ASP A 43 31.65 -38.69 24.00
C ASP A 43 32.97 -38.84 23.22
N ASP A 44 34.03 -38.19 23.72
CA ASP A 44 35.28 -38.83 24.16
C ASP A 44 36.38 -37.75 24.27
N LEU A 45 36.54 -37.23 25.49
CA LEU A 45 37.79 -36.61 25.92
C LEU A 45 38.82 -37.73 26.08
N PRO A 46 40.02 -37.67 25.46
CA PRO A 46 41.10 -38.53 25.89
C PRO A 46 41.54 -38.04 27.27
N VAL A 47 41.13 -38.78 28.29
CA VAL A 47 41.74 -38.81 29.60
C VAL A 47 43.24 -38.99 29.40
N VAL A 48 44.03 -37.92 29.59
CA VAL A 48 45.47 -38.06 29.81
C VAL A 48 45.61 -38.71 31.18
N VAL A 49 45.62 -40.05 31.16
CA VAL A 49 45.98 -40.88 32.30
C VAL A 49 47.42 -40.53 32.64
N SER A 50 47.60 -39.62 33.58
CA SER A 50 48.83 -39.51 34.34
C SER A 50 48.98 -40.83 35.11
N ARG A 51 49.64 -41.83 34.50
CA ARG A 51 50.10 -43.03 35.20
C ARG A 51 51.17 -42.60 36.21
N LYS A 52 50.73 -42.16 37.38
CA LYS A 52 51.54 -42.17 38.61
C LYS A 52 51.88 -43.63 38.88
N ARG A 53 53.09 -44.07 38.51
CA ARG A 53 53.63 -45.35 39.00
C ARG A 53 53.87 -45.22 40.50
N SER A 54 53.28 -46.15 41.24
CA SER A 54 53.48 -46.41 42.66
C SER A 54 54.96 -46.57 42.97
N ARG A 55 55.41 -45.97 44.07
CA ARG A 55 56.75 -46.15 44.63
C ARG A 55 56.63 -47.01 45.87
N ASP A 56 56.87 -48.31 45.73
CA ASP A 56 57.02 -49.24 46.85
C ASP A 56 58.49 -49.67 47.00
N ASN A 57 59.09 -49.15 48.07
CA ASN A 57 59.96 -49.76 49.09
C ASN A 57 60.99 -50.88 48.80
N ASN A 58 62.25 -50.61 49.21
CA ASN A 58 63.33 -51.44 49.81
C ASN A 58 63.87 -52.69 49.05
N ASN A 59 65.16 -53.07 49.07
CA ASN A 59 66.23 -52.98 50.08
C ASN A 59 67.62 -53.27 49.47
N SER A 60 68.66 -52.72 50.12
CA SER A 60 70.02 -53.26 50.39
C SER A 60 71.05 -53.58 49.28
N TYR A 61 72.17 -52.88 49.43
CA TYR A 61 73.58 -53.30 49.34
C TYR A 61 73.97 -54.33 48.28
N SER A 62 74.81 -53.90 47.33
CA SER A 62 76.27 -54.05 47.42
C SER A 62 76.91 -54.00 46.04
N ASN A 63 78.11 -53.42 46.02
CA ASN A 63 79.18 -53.62 45.05
C ASN A 63 79.05 -53.04 43.63
N ASN A 64 79.92 -52.05 43.43
CA ASN A 64 80.99 -52.05 42.43
C ASN A 64 80.54 -52.35 40.99
N ASN A 65 80.38 -51.29 40.21
CA ASN A 65 81.27 -51.06 39.09
C ASN A 65 81.17 -49.61 38.63
N SER A 66 82.23 -48.87 38.91
CA SER A 66 82.62 -47.68 38.16
C SER A 66 82.66 -48.03 36.68
N GLN A 67 81.83 -47.38 35.87
CA GLN A 67 81.96 -47.11 34.41
C GLN A 67 80.62 -47.24 33.67
N THR A 68 79.74 -46.23 33.72
CA THR A 68 78.88 -45.78 32.59
C THR A 68 78.29 -44.38 32.89
N PHE A 69 79.07 -43.45 33.41
CA PHE A 69 78.55 -42.12 33.77
C PHE A 69 78.54 -41.12 32.59
N LEU A 70 79.32 -41.36 31.52
CA LEU A 70 79.39 -40.44 30.36
C LEU A 70 78.57 -40.92 29.14
N GLY A 71 78.27 -42.22 29.05
CA GLY A 71 77.48 -42.78 27.95
C GLY A 71 75.96 -42.57 28.09
N GLN A 72 75.46 -42.55 29.33
CA GLN A 72 74.02 -42.40 29.60
C GLN A 72 73.52 -40.99 29.26
N ASP A 73 74.28 -39.95 29.61
CA ASP A 73 73.94 -38.54 29.36
C ASP A 73 74.02 -38.18 27.87
N MET A 74 74.96 -38.76 27.13
CA MET A 74 75.08 -38.61 25.67
C MET A 74 73.92 -39.27 24.91
N ILE A 75 73.51 -40.47 25.34
CA ILE A 75 72.35 -41.15 24.75
C ILE A 75 71.06 -40.38 25.08
N PHE A 76 70.93 -39.87 26.30
CA PHE A 76 69.80 -39.06 26.71
C PHE A 76 69.71 -37.72 25.96
N SER A 77 70.83 -37.03 25.74
CA SER A 77 70.86 -35.80 24.94
C SER A 77 70.52 -36.07 23.47
N GLN A 78 71.01 -37.18 22.90
CA GLN A 78 70.69 -37.57 21.53
C GLN A 78 69.21 -37.90 21.37
N ILE A 79 68.62 -38.66 22.32
CA ILE A 79 67.20 -38.97 22.34
C ILE A 79 66.36 -37.69 22.49
N HIS A 80 66.76 -36.76 23.36
CA HIS A 80 66.08 -35.48 23.50
C HIS A 80 66.15 -34.61 22.24
N GLN A 81 67.29 -34.63 21.54
CA GLN A 81 67.47 -33.91 20.28
C GLN A 81 66.57 -34.48 19.17
N GLU A 82 66.55 -35.81 19.02
CA GLU A 82 65.67 -36.51 18.07
C GLU A 82 64.18 -36.23 18.37
N HIS A 83 63.78 -36.26 19.65
CA HIS A 83 62.41 -35.90 20.04
C HIS A 83 62.08 -34.44 19.73
N PHE A 84 63.00 -33.52 19.94
CA PHE A 84 62.79 -32.10 19.62
C PHE A 84 62.60 -31.87 18.11
N GLU A 85 63.38 -32.57 17.28
CA GLU A 85 63.25 -32.49 15.81
C GLU A 85 61.92 -33.08 15.33
N ILE A 86 61.51 -34.21 15.89
CA ILE A 86 60.19 -34.81 15.63
C ILE A 86 59.09 -33.82 16.04
N ASP A 87 59.16 -33.24 17.23
CA ASP A 87 58.15 -32.30 17.73
C ASP A 87 58.09 -31.03 16.88
N GLN A 88 59.23 -30.50 16.44
CA GLN A 88 59.29 -29.35 15.54
C GLN A 88 58.67 -29.67 14.18
N PHE A 89 58.96 -30.85 13.62
CA PHE A 89 58.37 -31.32 12.37
C PHE A 89 56.85 -31.50 12.50
N VAL A 90 56.38 -32.16 13.57
CA VAL A 90 54.96 -32.36 13.86
C VAL A 90 54.26 -31.02 14.02
N LYS A 91 54.85 -30.06 14.74
CA LYS A 91 54.30 -28.71 14.89
C LYS A 91 54.20 -27.99 13.55
N HIS A 92 55.25 -28.03 12.74
CA HIS A 92 55.25 -27.39 11.43
C HIS A 92 54.20 -28.00 10.50
N HIS A 93 54.10 -29.33 10.45
CA HIS A 93 53.11 -30.02 9.63
C HIS A 93 51.68 -29.78 10.11
N SER A 94 51.45 -29.77 11.43
CA SER A 94 50.14 -29.47 12.02
C SER A 94 49.70 -28.04 11.70
N GLU A 95 50.62 -27.08 11.75
CA GLU A 95 50.35 -25.69 11.43
C GLU A 95 50.05 -25.50 9.94
N ASN A 96 50.81 -26.14 9.05
CA ASN A 96 50.54 -26.11 7.60
C ASN A 96 49.17 -26.72 7.29
N MET A 97 48.84 -27.86 7.91
CA MET A 97 47.53 -28.49 7.75
C MET A 97 46.40 -27.58 8.25
N ARG A 98 46.59 -26.91 9.39
CA ARG A 98 45.64 -25.93 9.93
C ARG A 98 45.38 -24.79 8.95
N LEU A 99 46.44 -24.18 8.40
CA LEU A 99 46.34 -23.10 7.43
C LEU A 99 45.63 -23.53 6.15
N GLU A 100 45.91 -24.74 5.65
CA GLU A 100 45.24 -25.27 4.45
C GLU A 100 43.74 -25.52 4.69
N ILE A 101 43.38 -26.09 5.84
CA ILE A 101 41.97 -26.30 6.22
C ILE A 101 41.24 -24.96 6.31
N GLU A 102 41.84 -23.94 6.96
CA GLU A 102 41.24 -22.61 7.04
C GLU A 102 41.09 -21.95 5.68
N ALA A 103 42.10 -22.05 4.81
CA ALA A 103 42.04 -21.53 3.46
C ALA A 103 40.92 -22.19 2.63
N LYS A 104 40.79 -23.53 2.72
CA LYS A 104 39.70 -24.28 2.08
C LYS A 104 38.34 -23.87 2.64
N ARG A 105 38.17 -23.79 3.96
CA ARG A 105 36.93 -23.33 4.61
C ARG A 105 36.55 -21.92 4.18
N ARG A 106 37.50 -20.98 4.17
CA ARG A 106 37.28 -19.60 3.70
C ARG A 106 36.87 -19.55 2.23
N LYS A 107 37.48 -20.38 1.37
CA LYS A 107 37.10 -20.47 -0.04
C LYS A 107 35.67 -20.98 -0.21
N THR A 108 35.32 -22.08 0.46
CA THR A 108 33.95 -22.64 0.43
C THR A 108 32.91 -21.64 0.94
N SER A 109 33.21 -20.96 2.06
CA SER A 109 32.32 -19.93 2.61
C SER A 109 32.07 -18.80 1.61
N ARG A 110 33.12 -18.27 0.96
CA ARG A 110 32.97 -17.23 -0.06
C ARG A 110 32.15 -17.70 -1.26
N THR A 111 32.38 -18.92 -1.76
CA THR A 111 31.61 -19.46 -2.88
C THR A 111 30.15 -19.63 -2.52
N LEU A 112 29.83 -20.14 -1.32
CA LEU A 112 28.45 -20.29 -0.86
C LEU A 112 27.76 -18.94 -0.70
N ILE A 113 28.43 -17.96 -0.10
CA ILE A 113 27.88 -16.60 0.06
C ILE A 113 27.62 -15.97 -1.32
N ALA A 114 28.58 -16.04 -2.24
CA ALA A 114 28.41 -15.49 -3.59
C ALA A 114 27.22 -16.13 -4.34
N ALA A 115 27.04 -17.46 -4.23
CA ALA A 115 25.92 -18.15 -4.84
C ALA A 115 24.57 -17.74 -4.22
N LEU A 116 24.51 -17.54 -2.90
CA LEU A 116 23.32 -17.03 -2.22
C LEU A 116 23.02 -15.58 -2.60
N GLU A 117 24.04 -14.73 -2.65
CA GLU A 117 23.93 -13.32 -3.05
C GLU A 117 23.39 -13.21 -4.48
N GLU A 118 23.90 -14.00 -5.42
CA GLU A 118 23.42 -13.99 -6.82
C GLU A 118 21.92 -14.33 -6.91
N GLY A 119 21.46 -15.36 -6.17
CA GLY A 119 20.06 -15.75 -6.12
C GLY A 119 19.16 -14.67 -5.50
N LEU A 120 19.59 -14.06 -4.38
CA LEU A 120 18.86 -12.99 -3.72
C LEU A 120 18.85 -11.69 -4.55
N GLN A 121 19.92 -11.39 -5.28
CA GLN A 121 20.05 -10.17 -6.06
C GLN A 121 19.00 -10.09 -7.18
N HIS A 122 18.70 -11.20 -7.84
CA HIS A 122 17.64 -11.23 -8.84
C HIS A 122 16.26 -10.96 -8.23
N GLN A 123 15.95 -11.60 -7.08
CA GLN A 123 14.68 -11.38 -6.38
C GLN A 123 14.54 -9.93 -5.88
N LEU A 124 15.62 -9.37 -5.35
CA LEU A 124 15.66 -7.99 -4.88
C LEU A 124 15.38 -7.02 -6.04
N ARG A 125 16.07 -7.17 -7.18
CA ARG A 125 15.81 -6.35 -8.37
C ARG A 125 14.38 -6.45 -8.87
N ALA A 126 13.82 -7.67 -8.91
CA ALA A 126 12.43 -7.85 -9.32
C ALA A 126 11.44 -7.12 -8.39
N LYS A 127 11.73 -7.10 -7.08
CA LYS A 127 10.94 -6.35 -6.10
C LYS A 127 11.14 -4.85 -6.19
N GLU A 128 12.37 -4.38 -6.44
CA GLU A 128 12.66 -2.96 -6.71
C GLU A 128 11.92 -2.47 -7.95
N ASP A 129 11.86 -3.27 -9.02
CA ASP A 129 11.11 -2.95 -10.24
C ASP A 129 9.59 -2.87 -9.98
N GLU A 130 9.05 -3.77 -9.16
CA GLU A 130 7.65 -3.73 -8.71
C GLU A 130 7.36 -2.44 -7.93
N ILE A 131 8.24 -2.07 -6.99
CA ILE A 131 8.15 -0.83 -6.23
C ILE A 131 8.18 0.38 -7.17
N MET A 132 9.12 0.43 -8.12
CA MET A 132 9.21 1.53 -9.08
C MET A 132 7.95 1.65 -9.96
N LYS A 133 7.33 0.53 -10.37
CA LYS A 133 6.06 0.55 -11.11
C LYS A 133 4.94 1.13 -10.26
N MET A 134 4.82 0.69 -9.00
CA MET A 134 3.82 1.21 -8.07
C MET A 134 4.04 2.70 -7.80
N MET A 135 5.29 3.14 -7.61
CA MET A 135 5.64 4.55 -7.42
C MET A 135 5.21 5.41 -8.61
N LYS A 136 5.48 4.97 -9.84
CA LYS A 136 5.06 5.70 -11.05
C LYS A 136 3.54 5.82 -11.15
N LEU A 137 2.83 4.72 -10.87
CA LEU A 137 1.37 4.72 -10.90
C LEU A 137 0.80 5.62 -9.80
N ASN A 138 1.31 5.52 -8.58
CA ASN A 138 0.88 6.35 -7.46
C ASN A 138 1.10 7.84 -7.74
N HIS A 139 2.28 8.20 -8.27
CA HIS A 139 2.56 9.58 -8.66
C HIS A 139 1.60 10.09 -9.75
N ALA A 140 1.33 9.28 -10.79
CA ALA A 140 0.38 9.66 -11.83
C ALA A 140 -1.04 9.87 -11.29
N LEU A 141 -1.47 9.04 -10.33
CA LEU A 141 -2.77 9.19 -9.67
C LEU A 141 -2.83 10.45 -8.81
N GLU A 142 -1.78 10.73 -8.03
CA GLU A 142 -1.67 11.95 -7.23
C GLU A 142 -1.77 13.21 -8.10
N GLU A 143 -1.05 13.25 -9.23
CA GLU A 143 -1.14 14.38 -10.16
C GLU A 143 -2.54 14.52 -10.75
N LYS A 144 -3.21 13.42 -11.11
CA LYS A 144 -4.61 13.47 -11.58
C LYS A 144 -5.57 14.00 -10.52
N VAL A 145 -5.41 13.59 -9.26
CA VAL A 145 -6.22 14.12 -8.15
C VAL A 145 -5.98 15.62 -7.97
N LYS A 146 -4.72 16.07 -8.02
CA LYS A 146 -4.39 17.51 -7.94
C LYS A 146 -5.05 18.29 -9.06
N THR A 147 -4.94 17.83 -10.32
CA THR A 147 -5.57 18.49 -11.47
C THR A 147 -7.09 18.58 -11.28
N MET A 148 -7.75 17.49 -10.94
CA MET A 148 -9.21 17.46 -10.77
C MET A 148 -9.67 18.33 -9.58
N CYS A 149 -8.87 18.42 -8.51
CA CYS A 149 -9.15 19.30 -7.38
C CYS A 149 -9.09 20.78 -7.79
N MET A 150 -8.04 21.16 -8.55
CA MET A 150 -7.89 22.51 -9.09
C MET A 150 -9.05 22.88 -10.03
N GLU A 151 -9.43 21.99 -10.95
CA GLU A 151 -10.58 22.20 -11.85
C GLU A 151 -11.87 22.41 -11.06
N ASN A 152 -12.16 21.55 -10.08
CA ASN A 152 -13.34 21.69 -9.23
C ASN A 152 -13.33 23.00 -8.41
N GLN A 153 -12.16 23.48 -8.01
CA GLN A 153 -12.04 24.76 -7.31
C GLN A 153 -12.38 25.92 -8.25
N ILE A 154 -11.82 25.93 -9.47
CA ILE A 154 -12.11 26.95 -10.50
C ILE A 154 -13.61 27.00 -10.81
N TRP A 155 -14.25 25.85 -10.99
CA TRP A 155 -15.69 25.81 -11.25
C TRP A 155 -16.53 26.32 -10.08
N ARG A 156 -16.12 26.05 -8.84
CA ARG A 156 -16.80 26.59 -7.65
C ARG A 156 -16.66 28.11 -7.55
N GLU A 157 -15.46 28.64 -7.79
CA GLU A 157 -15.23 30.09 -7.79
C GLU A 157 -16.03 30.80 -8.90
N LEU A 158 -16.09 30.19 -10.09
CA LEU A 158 -16.90 30.72 -11.19
C LEU A 158 -18.40 30.70 -10.85
N ALA A 159 -18.89 29.62 -10.24
CA ALA A 159 -20.28 29.54 -9.80
C ALA A 159 -20.61 30.60 -8.72
N GLN A 160 -19.71 30.80 -7.75
CA GLN A 160 -19.87 31.80 -6.69
C GLN A 160 -19.87 33.23 -7.23
N THR A 161 -18.98 33.55 -8.17
CA THR A 161 -18.96 34.88 -8.81
C THR A 161 -20.20 35.10 -9.66
N ASN A 162 -20.66 34.10 -10.39
CA ASN A 162 -21.94 34.16 -11.12
C ASN A 162 -23.14 34.31 -10.17
N GLU A 163 -23.16 33.62 -9.03
CA GLU A 163 -24.19 33.78 -8.01
C GLU A 163 -24.18 35.20 -7.41
N ALA A 164 -23.00 35.73 -7.07
CA ALA A 164 -22.86 37.08 -6.53
C ALA A 164 -23.36 38.15 -7.52
N THR A 165 -23.03 38.01 -8.81
CA THR A 165 -23.51 38.92 -9.86
C THR A 165 -25.02 38.82 -10.06
N ALA A 166 -25.60 37.62 -10.10
CA ALA A 166 -27.03 37.41 -10.19
C ALA A 166 -27.78 38.00 -8.98
N ASN A 167 -27.24 37.82 -7.76
CA ASN A 167 -27.80 38.38 -6.54
C ASN A 167 -27.74 39.92 -6.53
N ALA A 168 -26.63 40.51 -7.00
CA ALA A 168 -26.51 41.97 -7.14
C ALA A 168 -27.56 42.52 -8.12
N LEU A 169 -27.75 41.87 -9.27
CA LEU A 169 -28.77 42.24 -10.25
C LEU A 169 -30.19 42.10 -9.66
N ARG A 170 -30.47 40.99 -8.96
CA ARG A 170 -31.75 40.78 -8.28
C ARG A 170 -32.06 41.88 -7.26
N ASN A 171 -31.06 42.25 -6.45
CA ASN A 171 -31.21 43.33 -5.47
C ASN A 171 -31.44 44.68 -6.15
N ASN A 172 -30.69 45.00 -7.21
CA ASN A 172 -30.90 46.23 -7.99
C ASN A 172 -32.33 46.32 -8.57
N LEU A 173 -32.84 45.24 -9.14
CA LEU A 173 -34.22 45.19 -9.64
C LEU A 173 -35.25 45.39 -8.52
N LYS A 174 -35.03 44.77 -7.36
CA LYS A 174 -35.89 44.96 -6.19
C LYS A 174 -35.95 46.44 -5.77
N TYR A 175 -34.81 47.12 -5.67
CA TYR A 175 -34.77 48.54 -5.33
C TYR A 175 -35.52 49.42 -6.35
N VAL A 176 -35.40 49.15 -7.66
CA VAL A 176 -36.13 49.89 -8.70
C VAL A 176 -37.64 49.67 -8.60
N LEU A 177 -38.08 48.44 -8.31
CA LEU A 177 -39.50 48.12 -8.11
C LEU A 177 -40.06 48.81 -6.85
N ASP A 178 -39.35 48.73 -5.74
CA ASP A 178 -39.76 49.37 -4.47
C ASP A 178 -39.84 50.90 -4.60
N TYR A 179 -38.91 51.52 -5.35
CA TYR A 179 -38.95 52.95 -5.65
C TYR A 179 -40.15 53.34 -6.53
N LYS A 180 -40.50 52.50 -7.52
CA LYS A 180 -41.62 52.75 -8.45
C LYS A 180 -42.98 52.55 -7.77
N LEU A 181 -43.09 51.62 -6.83
CA LEU A 181 -44.30 51.40 -6.01
C LEU A 181 -44.43 52.42 -4.87
N GLY A 182 -43.34 53.06 -4.45
CA GLY A 182 -43.33 54.12 -3.43
C GLY A 182 -43.62 55.54 -3.95
N ALA A 183 -43.57 55.77 -5.26
CA ALA A 183 -43.77 57.10 -5.87
C ALA A 183 -45.20 57.40 -6.35
N ASP A 184 -46.08 56.39 -6.42
CA ASP A 184 -47.46 56.52 -6.94
C ASP A 184 -48.56 56.38 -5.86
N HIS A 185 -48.23 56.54 -4.58
CA HIS A 185 -49.22 56.50 -3.50
C HIS A 185 -49.75 57.90 -3.13
N VAL A 186 -50.14 58.70 -4.13
CA VAL A 186 -51.18 59.72 -3.96
C VAL A 186 -52.20 59.56 -5.08
N ALA A 187 -53.39 59.08 -4.69
CA ALA A 187 -54.63 59.02 -5.46
C ALA A 187 -54.69 58.01 -6.62
N ALA A 188 -55.32 56.86 -6.35
CA ALA A 188 -56.70 56.64 -6.79
C ALA A 188 -57.19 55.30 -6.24
N GLU A 189 -58.35 55.35 -5.59
CA GLU A 189 -59.15 54.19 -5.23
C GLU A 189 -59.62 53.45 -6.50
N ASP A 190 -59.83 52.15 -6.33
CA ASP A 190 -60.83 51.37 -7.06
C ASP A 190 -60.52 50.96 -8.51
N ALA A 191 -59.85 49.81 -8.66
CA ALA A 191 -60.21 48.81 -9.66
C ALA A 191 -59.55 47.45 -9.35
N GLU A 192 -60.42 46.45 -9.27
CA GLU A 192 -60.25 45.04 -8.96
C GLU A 192 -59.19 44.26 -9.78
N SER A 193 -58.90 43.05 -9.26
CA SER A 193 -58.62 41.82 -10.01
C SER A 193 -57.15 41.42 -10.21
N CYS A 194 -56.67 40.44 -9.43
CA CYS A 194 -56.46 39.06 -9.92
C CYS A 194 -55.72 38.20 -8.89
N CYS A 195 -56.43 37.18 -8.41
CA CYS A 195 -55.98 35.88 -7.90
C CYS A 195 -54.52 35.68 -7.43
N GLU A 196 -54.33 35.41 -6.14
CA GLU A 196 -53.37 34.39 -5.72
C GLU A 196 -53.84 33.76 -4.40
N SER A 197 -54.29 32.50 -4.49
CA SER A 197 -54.65 31.72 -3.31
C SER A 197 -53.41 31.46 -2.46
N SER A 198 -53.48 31.92 -1.22
CA SER A 198 -52.54 31.60 -0.15
C SER A 198 -52.39 30.09 0.01
N ASN A 199 -51.21 29.56 -0.29
CA ASN A 199 -50.72 28.35 0.36
C ASN A 199 -49.53 28.76 1.23
N ASP A 200 -49.83 28.90 2.52
CA ASP A 200 -48.87 29.18 3.57
C ASP A 200 -47.78 28.10 3.64
N ILE A 201 -46.57 28.60 3.83
CA ILE A 201 -45.34 27.90 4.11
C ILE A 201 -45.50 27.14 5.43
N SER A 202 -45.43 25.81 5.38
CA SER A 202 -45.00 25.01 6.53
C SER A 202 -43.72 24.27 6.17
N GLN A 203 -42.68 24.63 6.92
CA GLN A 203 -41.35 24.05 6.92
C GLN A 203 -41.43 22.53 7.11
N ASN A 204 -40.76 21.76 6.25
CA ASN A 204 -40.03 20.59 6.70
C ASN A 204 -38.93 20.23 5.69
N ASP A 205 -37.75 19.99 6.25
CA ASP A 205 -36.56 19.50 5.58
C ASP A 205 -36.83 18.20 4.82
N SER A 206 -36.24 18.06 3.63
CA SER A 206 -35.36 16.91 3.30
C SER A 206 -35.26 16.64 1.79
N ALA A 207 -34.01 16.52 1.36
CA ALA A 207 -33.52 15.64 0.30
C ALA A 207 -33.87 15.99 -1.16
N CYS A 208 -32.86 16.58 -1.81
CA CYS A 208 -32.21 16.05 -3.02
C CYS A 208 -33.13 15.35 -4.03
N LYS A 209 -33.42 16.02 -5.15
CA LYS A 209 -33.61 15.31 -6.43
C LYS A 209 -32.99 16.08 -7.58
N THR A 210 -31.87 15.50 -8.01
CA THR A 210 -31.20 15.60 -9.30
C THR A 210 -32.14 15.89 -10.46
N THR A 211 -31.75 16.92 -11.19
CA THR A 211 -32.09 17.23 -12.58
C THR A 211 -32.07 15.98 -13.46
N THR A 212 -33.22 15.60 -14.01
CA THR A 212 -33.27 14.97 -15.34
C THR A 212 -34.40 15.61 -16.14
N ILE A 213 -33.98 16.43 -17.10
CA ILE A 213 -34.79 17.02 -18.14
C ILE A 213 -35.22 15.89 -19.07
N THR A 214 -36.53 15.66 -19.24
CA THR A 214 -37.14 15.29 -20.53
C THR A 214 -38.62 15.68 -20.57
N ASN A 215 -38.88 16.77 -21.29
CA ASN A 215 -40.03 17.15 -22.12
C ASN A 215 -41.45 16.60 -21.85
N LEU A 216 -42.37 17.56 -21.88
CA LEU A 216 -43.83 17.49 -21.78
C LEU A 216 -44.50 16.55 -22.81
N ALA A 217 -45.50 15.81 -22.35
CA ALA A 217 -46.80 15.65 -23.02
C ALA A 217 -47.83 15.17 -21.98
N GLY A 218 -48.95 15.88 -21.86
CA GLY A 218 -49.93 15.70 -20.80
C GLY A 218 -50.71 14.39 -20.85
N THR A 219 -51.24 14.01 -19.70
CA THR A 219 -52.65 13.69 -19.39
C THR A 219 -52.69 13.28 -17.93
N ASN A 220 -53.68 13.80 -17.20
CA ASN A 220 -53.96 13.45 -15.80
C ASN A 220 -54.20 11.95 -15.67
N ASP A 221 -53.37 11.24 -14.88
CA ASP A 221 -53.74 10.01 -14.16
C ASP A 221 -52.64 9.65 -13.15
N ASP A 222 -52.99 8.95 -12.07
CA ASP A 222 -52.15 8.53 -10.92
C ASP A 222 -50.99 7.57 -11.29
N SER A 223 -50.07 8.02 -12.16
CA SER A 223 -48.99 7.22 -12.75
C SER A 223 -47.61 7.84 -12.53
N LEU A 224 -47.37 8.39 -11.35
CA LEU A 224 -46.05 8.86 -10.94
C LEU A 224 -45.10 7.67 -10.73
N GLY A 225 -44.45 7.20 -11.82
CA GLY A 225 -43.22 6.40 -11.72
C GLY A 225 -43.05 5.23 -12.68
N ARG A 226 -44.05 4.86 -13.49
CA ARG A 226 -43.95 3.68 -14.37
C ARG A 226 -43.22 4.01 -15.68
N ILE A 227 -41.99 3.47 -15.82
CA ILE A 227 -41.17 3.64 -17.03
C ILE A 227 -41.66 2.67 -18.10
N MET A 228 -42.38 3.15 -19.13
CA MET A 228 -42.88 2.29 -20.22
C MET A 228 -41.78 1.84 -21.20
N CYS A 229 -41.91 0.61 -21.70
CA CYS A 229 -40.99 0.02 -22.69
C CYS A 229 -40.88 0.91 -23.93
N LYS A 230 -39.64 1.24 -24.33
CA LYS A 230 -39.36 2.10 -25.49
C LYS A 230 -39.46 1.35 -26.83
N GLY A 231 -39.47 0.01 -26.81
CA GLY A 231 -39.65 -0.83 -28.00
C GLY A 231 -41.13 -0.94 -28.42
N CYS A 232 -41.98 -1.45 -27.54
CA CYS A 232 -43.40 -1.70 -27.85
C CYS A 232 -44.37 -0.65 -27.32
N ARG A 233 -43.99 0.11 -26.26
CA ARG A 233 -44.86 1.03 -25.50
C ARG A 233 -46.14 0.41 -24.93
N LYS A 234 -46.24 -0.93 -24.89
CA LYS A 234 -47.41 -1.67 -24.40
C LYS A 234 -47.26 -2.11 -22.94
N GLU A 235 -46.03 -2.42 -22.53
CA GLU A 235 -45.70 -2.94 -21.20
C GLU A 235 -44.70 -2.03 -20.50
N GLU A 236 -44.62 -2.16 -19.18
CA GLU A 236 -43.60 -1.49 -18.38
C GLU A 236 -42.19 -2.02 -18.70
N SER A 237 -41.19 -1.16 -18.53
CA SER A 237 -39.79 -1.53 -18.70
C SER A 237 -39.33 -2.31 -17.49
N SER A 238 -39.06 -3.60 -17.68
CA SER A 238 -38.52 -4.49 -16.67
C SER A 238 -37.10 -4.96 -16.99
N VAL A 239 -36.48 -4.49 -18.08
CA VAL A 239 -35.17 -4.94 -18.54
C VAL A 239 -34.18 -3.80 -18.71
N LEU A 240 -33.03 -3.96 -18.05
CA LEU A 240 -31.86 -3.08 -18.12
C LEU A 240 -30.85 -3.60 -19.14
N VAL A 241 -30.36 -2.72 -20.01
CA VAL A 241 -29.43 -3.04 -21.11
C VAL A 241 -27.99 -2.72 -20.72
N LEU A 242 -27.08 -3.71 -20.76
CA LEU A 242 -25.64 -3.51 -20.55
C LEU A 242 -24.90 -3.37 -21.88
N PRO A 243 -23.84 -2.53 -21.92
CA PRO A 243 -23.18 -1.86 -20.78
C PRO A 243 -23.81 -0.53 -20.34
N CYS A 244 -24.77 0.03 -21.08
CA CYS A 244 -25.26 1.40 -20.87
C CYS A 244 -26.18 1.61 -19.64
N ARG A 245 -26.63 0.54 -18.99
CA ARG A 245 -27.49 0.51 -17.79
C ARG A 245 -28.85 1.20 -17.91
N HIS A 246 -29.35 1.44 -19.12
CA HIS A 246 -30.69 2.01 -19.29
C HIS A 246 -31.78 0.95 -19.09
N LEU A 247 -32.69 1.20 -18.15
CA LEU A 247 -33.95 0.47 -17.97
C LEU A 247 -34.99 1.01 -18.96
N CYS A 248 -35.17 0.32 -20.09
CA CYS A 248 -35.95 0.88 -21.19
C CYS A 248 -36.70 -0.14 -22.06
N LEU A 249 -36.59 -1.44 -21.77
CA LEU A 249 -37.24 -2.52 -22.52
C LEU A 249 -38.10 -3.38 -21.58
N CYS A 250 -39.18 -3.98 -22.11
CA CYS A 250 -39.90 -5.07 -21.45
C CYS A 250 -39.26 -6.42 -21.81
N SER A 251 -39.66 -7.48 -21.10
CA SER A 251 -39.18 -8.85 -21.32
C SER A 251 -39.40 -9.35 -22.75
N GLY A 252 -40.51 -9.00 -23.39
CA GLY A 252 -40.80 -9.37 -24.78
C GLY A 252 -39.95 -8.62 -25.83
N CYS A 253 -39.56 -7.38 -25.55
CA CYS A 253 -38.75 -6.57 -26.48
C CYS A 253 -37.24 -6.80 -26.32
N ALA A 254 -36.79 -7.21 -25.14
CA ALA A 254 -35.38 -7.47 -24.83
C ALA A 254 -34.65 -8.40 -25.82
N PRO A 255 -35.22 -9.54 -26.28
CA PRO A 255 -34.52 -10.41 -27.24
C PRO A 255 -34.50 -9.84 -28.66
N SER A 256 -35.45 -8.97 -29.03
CA SER A 256 -35.64 -8.53 -30.43
C SER A 256 -34.80 -7.31 -30.84
N LEU A 257 -34.12 -6.66 -29.88
CA LEU A 257 -33.38 -5.42 -30.12
C LEU A 257 -31.92 -5.57 -29.74
N ASP A 258 -30.98 -5.38 -30.66
CA ASP A 258 -29.53 -5.54 -30.39
C ASP A 258 -28.83 -4.25 -29.94
N THR A 259 -29.58 -3.15 -29.81
CA THR A 259 -29.06 -1.85 -29.35
C THR A 259 -30.03 -1.20 -28.39
N CYS A 260 -29.51 -0.44 -27.43
CA CYS A 260 -30.32 0.34 -26.49
C CYS A 260 -31.10 1.45 -27.22
N PRO A 261 -32.45 1.52 -27.10
CA PRO A 261 -33.25 2.60 -27.72
C PRO A 261 -32.95 4.00 -27.18
N VAL A 262 -32.31 4.12 -26.01
CA VAL A 262 -32.02 5.41 -25.37
C VAL A 262 -30.71 5.99 -25.88
N CYS A 263 -29.61 5.25 -25.79
CA CYS A 263 -28.27 5.73 -26.11
C CYS A 263 -27.61 5.06 -27.32
N LYS A 264 -28.32 4.13 -27.98
CA LYS A 264 -27.87 3.40 -29.18
C LYS A 264 -26.62 2.53 -29.00
N SER A 265 -26.19 2.28 -27.75
CA SER A 265 -25.12 1.34 -27.46
C SER A 265 -25.52 -0.09 -27.80
N THR A 266 -24.57 -0.92 -28.22
CA THR A 266 -24.77 -2.36 -28.47
C THR A 266 -25.19 -3.06 -27.18
N LYS A 267 -26.13 -4.01 -27.31
CA LYS A 267 -26.66 -4.82 -26.21
C LYS A 267 -25.84 -6.11 -26.13
N ASP A 268 -25.05 -6.23 -25.06
CA ASP A 268 -24.27 -7.45 -24.81
C ASP A 268 -25.00 -8.38 -23.84
N ILE A 269 -25.60 -7.79 -22.79
CA ILE A 269 -26.28 -8.52 -21.71
C ILE A 269 -27.54 -7.75 -21.30
N THR A 270 -28.59 -8.48 -20.96
CA THR A 270 -29.82 -7.91 -20.38
C THR A 270 -30.05 -8.44 -18.97
N LEU A 271 -30.46 -7.55 -18.06
CA LEU A 271 -30.82 -7.91 -16.69
C LEU A 271 -32.30 -7.57 -16.45
N HIS A 272 -33.08 -8.54 -15.99
CA HIS A 272 -34.46 -8.33 -15.60
C HIS A 272 -34.52 -7.78 -14.17
N VAL A 273 -35.29 -6.71 -13.97
CA VAL A 273 -35.47 -6.03 -12.69
C VAL A 273 -36.90 -6.25 -12.22
N HIS A 274 -37.07 -6.68 -10.98
CA HIS A 274 -38.36 -6.65 -10.30
C HIS A 274 -38.49 -5.32 -9.57
N LEU A 275 -39.45 -4.49 -9.96
CA LEU A 275 -39.81 -3.27 -9.25
C LEU A 275 -40.98 -3.63 -8.32
N SER A 276 -40.70 -3.74 -7.03
CA SER A 276 -41.68 -3.98 -5.95
C SER A 276 -42.20 -2.68 -5.37
#